data_AF-A0A835LBH0-F1
#
_entry.id   AF-A0A835LBH0-F1
#
_cell.length_a   1.000
_cell.length_b   1.000
_cell.length_c   1.000
_cell.angle_alpha   90.00
_cell.angle_beta   90.00
_cell.angle_gamma   90.00
#
_symmetry.space_group_name_H-M   'P 1'
#
loop_
_entity.id
_entity.type
_entity.pdbx_description
1 polymer ?
#
loop_
_entity_poly.entity_id
_entity_poly.type
_entity_poly.pdbx_seq_one_letter_code
_entity_poly.pdbx_strand_id
1 'polypeptide(L)'
;MKEGAEEGEAAVEEVKKSQHVLRKLEKCKKEQKLDSHIEKQFGGGRLLACISSRPGQCGRVDGYILEGKELEFYMKKLQRKKGSAGAT
;
A
#
# COMPACT_ATOMS: atom_id res chain seq x y z
N MET A 1 -31.96 -13.12 6.38
CA MET A 1 -30.76 -13.86 5.89
C MET A 1 -29.72 -12.79 5.60
N LYS A 2 -29.06 -12.18 6.59
CA LYS A 2 -27.88 -12.63 7.36
C LYS A 2 -26.98 -13.62 6.62
N GLU A 3 -25.86 -13.08 6.15
CA GLU A 3 -24.46 -13.58 6.23
C GLU A 3 -23.67 -12.70 5.23
N GLY A 4 -22.56 -12.02 5.54
CA GLY A 4 -21.61 -12.19 6.63
C GLY A 4 -20.23 -12.32 6.01
N ALA A 5 -19.33 -11.36 6.25
CA ALA A 5 -17.87 -11.51 6.29
C ALA A 5 -17.23 -10.12 6.45
N GLU A 6 -17.43 -9.56 7.63
CA GLU A 6 -16.48 -8.63 8.25
C GLU A 6 -15.37 -9.51 8.83
N GLU A 7 -14.18 -9.47 8.26
CA GLU A 7 -13.00 -10.12 8.85
C GLU A 7 -11.75 -9.31 8.48
N GLY A 8 -11.22 -8.63 9.48
CA GLY A 8 -10.11 -7.69 9.35
C GLY A 8 -9.93 -6.76 10.54
N GLU A 9 -10.83 -6.75 11.53
CA GLU A 9 -10.49 -6.28 12.87
C GLU A 9 -9.66 -7.36 13.56
N ALA A 10 -8.35 -7.33 13.34
CA ALA A 10 -7.43 -7.79 14.35
C ALA A 10 -7.67 -6.90 15.57
N ALA A 11 -8.51 -7.38 16.49
CA ALA A 11 -8.66 -6.85 17.82
C ALA A 11 -7.26 -6.78 18.43
N VAL A 12 -6.64 -5.59 18.31
CA VAL A 12 -5.56 -5.19 19.18
C VAL A 12 -6.22 -5.17 20.55
N GLU A 13 -5.99 -6.21 21.35
CA GLU A 13 -6.37 -6.25 22.76
C GLU A 13 -6.23 -4.84 23.32
N GLU A 14 -7.28 -4.36 24.00
CA GLU A 14 -7.26 -3.07 24.68
C GLU A 14 -6.31 -3.14 25.89
N VAL A 15 -5.02 -3.29 25.59
CA VAL A 15 -3.94 -3.13 26.53
C VAL A 15 -4.03 -1.69 26.99
N LYS A 16 -4.23 -1.47 28.30
CA LYS A 16 -4.26 -0.13 28.91
C LYS A 16 -3.01 0.64 28.48
N LYS A 17 -3.19 1.61 27.59
CA LYS A 17 -2.10 2.47 27.09
C LYS A 17 -1.91 3.62 28.07
N SER A 18 -0.65 3.93 28.39
CA SER A 18 -0.32 5.13 29.17
C SER A 18 -0.76 6.40 28.41
N GLN A 19 -1.13 7.47 29.13
CA GLN A 19 -1.54 8.74 28.54
C GLN A 19 -0.49 9.32 27.59
N HIS A 20 0.80 9.07 27.85
CA HIS A 20 1.88 9.50 26.96
C HIS A 20 1.85 8.77 25.61
N VAL A 21 1.49 7.48 25.60
CA VAL A 21 1.34 6.68 24.38
C VAL A 21 0.15 7.15 23.57
N LEU A 22 -0.99 7.42 24.22
CA LEU A 22 -2.19 7.96 23.57
C LEU A 22 -1.87 9.30 22.88
N ARG A 23 -1.20 10.22 23.58
CA ARG A 23 -0.78 11.51 23.02
C ARG A 23 0.15 11.36 21.81
N LYS A 24 1.07 10.39 21.86
CA LYS A 24 1.98 10.10 20.75
C LYS A 24 1.21 9.56 19.52
N LEU A 25 0.29 8.63 19.74
CA LEU A 25 -0.56 8.07 18.69
C LEU A 25 -1.45 9.14 18.05
N GLU A 26 -2.06 10.01 18.85
CA GLU A 26 -2.87 11.13 18.36
C GLU A 26 -2.05 12.10 17.51
N LYS A 27 -0.80 12.37 17.90
CA LYS A 27 0.11 13.20 17.10
C LYS A 27 0.44 12.53 15.77
N CYS A 28 0.84 11.25 15.79
CA CYS A 28 1.15 10.50 14.56
C CYS A 28 -0.06 10.37 13.62
N LYS A 29 -1.27 10.13 14.15
CA LYS A 29 -2.50 10.01 13.35
C LYS A 29 -2.82 11.29 12.55
N LYS A 30 -2.51 12.47 13.08
CA LYS A 30 -2.77 13.75 12.39
C LYS A 30 -1.92 13.93 11.14
N GLU A 31 -0.69 13.41 11.17
CA GLU A 31 0.28 13.51 10.07
C GLU A 31 0.20 12.33 9.10
N GLN A 32 -0.47 11.23 9.51
CA GLN A 32 -0.66 10.02 8.72
C GLN A 32 -1.79 10.21 7.69
N LYS A 33 -1.53 10.99 6.64
CA LYS A 33 -2.38 11.05 5.44
C LYS A 33 -1.78 10.18 4.35
N LEU A 34 -2.52 9.17 3.91
CA LEU A 34 -2.14 8.33 2.79
C LEU A 34 -2.85 8.79 1.51
N ASP A 35 -2.20 8.59 0.36
CA ASP A 35 -2.83 8.85 -0.93
C ASP A 35 -3.86 7.76 -1.26
N SER A 36 -5.00 8.17 -1.82
CA SER A 36 -6.11 7.25 -2.09
C SER A 36 -5.78 6.15 -3.10
N HIS A 37 -4.79 6.35 -3.99
CA HIS A 37 -4.37 5.27 -4.90
C HIS A 37 -3.60 4.18 -4.16
N ILE A 38 -2.82 4.55 -3.15
CA ILE A 38 -2.06 3.61 -2.32
C ILE A 38 -3.02 2.84 -1.40
N GLU A 39 -4.02 3.51 -0.81
CA GLU A 39 -5.06 2.85 0.00
C GLU A 39 -5.80 1.75 -0.78
N LYS A 40 -6.13 2.00 -2.06
CA LYS A 40 -6.75 1.00 -2.94
C LYS A 40 -5.84 -0.23 -3.15
N GLN A 41 -4.53 -0.03 -3.24
CA GLN A 41 -3.58 -1.14 -3.39
C GLN A 41 -3.41 -1.93 -2.10
N PHE A 42 -3.47 -1.27 -0.93
CA PHE A 42 -3.49 -1.95 0.36
C PHE A 42 -4.68 -2.90 0.49
N GLY A 43 -5.87 -2.49 0.03
CA GLY A 43 -7.04 -3.38 -0.01
C GLY A 43 -6.86 -4.62 -0.90
N GLY A 44 -6.01 -4.53 -1.93
CA GLY A 44 -5.66 -5.67 -2.80
C GLY A 44 -4.51 -6.54 -2.30
N GLY A 45 -3.83 -6.17 -1.20
CA GLY A 45 -2.67 -6.89 -0.66
C GLY A 45 -1.44 -6.93 -1.57
N ARG A 46 -1.42 -6.14 -2.64
CA ARG A 46 -0.34 -6.09 -3.65
C ARG A 46 0.00 -4.64 -3.96
N LEU A 47 1.26 -4.27 -3.76
CA LEU A 47 1.77 -2.92 -4.00
C LEU A 47 2.65 -2.91 -5.25
N LEU A 48 2.60 -1.81 -6.00
CA LEU A 48 3.53 -1.57 -7.10
C LEU A 48 4.80 -0.90 -6.57
N ALA A 49 5.96 -1.44 -6.94
CA ALA A 49 7.26 -0.96 -6.51
C ALA A 49 8.26 -0.91 -7.67
N CYS A 50 9.23 0.00 -7.57
CA CYS A 50 10.36 0.10 -8.49
C CYS A 50 11.57 -0.62 -7.89
N ILE A 51 12.21 -1.48 -8.68
CA ILE A 51 13.47 -2.11 -8.30
C ILE A 51 14.60 -1.12 -8.60
N SER A 52 15.27 -0.62 -7.57
CA SER A 52 16.39 0.34 -7.70
C SER A 52 17.76 -0.34 -7.72
N SER A 53 17.81 -1.61 -7.29
CA SER A 53 19.01 -2.44 -7.27
C SER A 53 19.31 -3.11 -8.62
N ARG A 54 20.52 -3.66 -8.76
CA ARG A 54 20.96 -4.43 -9.94
C ARG A 54 21.14 -5.91 -9.56
N PRO A 55 20.05 -6.71 -9.55
CA PRO A 55 20.04 -8.04 -8.96
C PRO A 55 21.07 -8.99 -9.56
N GLY A 56 21.40 -8.85 -10.85
CA GLY A 56 22.42 -9.69 -11.51
C GLY A 56 23.86 -9.44 -11.03
N GLN A 57 24.12 -8.33 -10.33
CA GLN A 57 25.44 -8.00 -9.77
C GLN A 57 25.43 -8.10 -8.24
N CYS A 58 24.41 -7.55 -7.59
CA CYS A 58 24.35 -7.51 -6.12
C CYS A 58 23.62 -8.70 -5.48
N GLY A 59 22.92 -9.53 -6.26
CA GLY A 59 22.13 -10.66 -5.75
C GLY A 59 20.92 -10.25 -4.89
N ARG A 60 20.53 -8.97 -4.91
CA ARG A 60 19.44 -8.41 -4.11
C ARG A 60 18.42 -7.69 -4.98
N VAL A 61 17.18 -7.65 -4.52
CA VAL A 61 16.04 -6.98 -5.19
C VAL A 61 15.49 -5.91 -4.26
N ASP A 62 16.34 -4.96 -3.93
CA ASP A 62 15.95 -3.78 -3.14
C ASP A 62 15.30 -2.73 -4.05
N GLY A 63 14.37 -1.95 -3.48
CA GLY A 63 13.53 -1.02 -4.22
C GLY A 63 12.71 -0.11 -3.30
N TYR A 64 11.81 0.66 -3.90
CA TYR A 64 10.88 1.55 -3.20
C TYR A 64 9.47 1.47 -3.77
N ILE A 65 8.46 1.82 -2.97
CA ILE A 65 7.05 1.81 -3.36
C ILE A 65 6.76 3.01 -4.27
N LEU A 66 5.97 2.80 -5.33
CA LEU A 66 5.56 3.90 -6.21
C LEU A 66 4.49 4.75 -5.53
N GLU A 67 4.70 6.07 -5.49
CA GLU A 67 3.79 7.03 -4.86
C GLU A 67 3.45 8.20 -5.80
N GLY A 68 2.32 8.87 -5.54
CA GLY A 68 1.90 10.09 -6.21
C GLY A 68 1.95 10.04 -7.74
N LYS A 69 2.62 11.03 -8.36
CA LYS A 69 2.68 11.19 -9.84
C LYS A 69 3.36 10.00 -10.53
N GLU A 70 4.34 9.38 -9.89
CA GLU A 70 5.05 8.24 -10.46
C GLU A 70 4.12 7.03 -10.57
N LEU A 71 3.32 6.80 -9.52
CA LEU A 71 2.32 5.74 -9.50
C LEU A 71 1.29 5.93 -10.63
N GLU A 72 0.75 7.13 -10.79
CA GLU A 72 -0.22 7.43 -11.85
C GLU A 72 0.34 7.16 -13.25
N PHE A 73 1.60 7.54 -13.49
CA PHE A 73 2.26 7.35 -14.77
C PHE A 73 2.36 5.86 -15.12
N TYR A 74 2.83 5.02 -14.18
CA TYR A 74 2.98 3.60 -14.42
C TYR A 74 1.63 2.87 -14.49
N MET A 75 0.61 3.28 -13.72
CA MET A 75 -0.73 2.72 -13.84
C MET A 75 -1.32 2.96 -15.22
N LYS A 76 -1.22 4.19 -15.77
CA LYS A 76 -1.67 4.49 -17.14
C LYS A 76 -0.93 3.66 -18.18
N LYS A 77 0.40 3.50 -18.02
CA LYS A 77 1.22 2.69 -18.94
C LYS A 77 0.82 1.21 -18.92
N LEU A 78 0.55 0.65 -17.75
CA LEU A 78 0.10 -0.73 -17.58
C LEU A 78 -1.28 -0.97 -18.20
N GLN A 79 -2.22 -0.05 -18.00
CA GLN A 79 -3.56 -0.13 -18.60
C GLN A 79 -3.50 -0.10 -20.13
N ARG A 80 -2.69 0.79 -20.71
CA ARG A 80 -2.47 0.85 -22.17
C ARG A 80 -1.87 -0.46 -22.71
N LYS A 81 -0.87 -1.01 -22.03
CA LYS A 81 -0.26 -2.29 -22.41
C LYS A 81 -1.24 -3.46 -22.32
N LYS A 82 -2.10 -3.48 -21.29
CA LYS A 82 -3.14 -4.51 -21.16
C LYS A 82 -4.17 -4.42 -22.29
N GLY A 83 -4.56 -3.21 -22.68
CA GLY A 83 -5.45 -2.98 -23.82
C GLY A 83 -4.83 -3.36 -25.18
N SER A 84 -3.52 -3.20 -25.36
CA SER A 84 -2.83 -3.59 -26.61
C SER A 84 -2.52 -5.09 -26.69
N ALA A 85 -2.35 -5.77 -25.55
CA ALA A 85 -2.02 -7.20 -25.50
C ALA A 85 -3.23 -8.13 -25.69
N GLY A 86 -4.45 -7.59 -25.74
CA GLY A 86 -5.68 -8.34 -26.05
C GLY A 86 -6.21 -8.13 -27.47
N ALA A 87 -5.44 -7.45 -28.34
CA ALA A 87 -5.81 -7.16 -29.73
C ALA A 87 -4.99 -7.98 -30.76
N THR A 88 -4.52 -9.16 -30.37
CA THR A 88 -3.85 -10.12 -31.26
C THR A 88 -4.18 -11.54 -30.82
#